data_AF-A0A2C4QZ97-F1
#
_entry.id   AF-A0A2C4QZ97-F1
#
_cell.length_a   1.000
_cell.length_b   1.000
_cell.length_c   1.000
_cell.angle_alpha   90.00
_cell.angle_beta   90.00
_cell.angle_gamma   90.00
#
_symmetry.space_group_name_H-M   'P 1'
#
loop_
_entity.id
_entity.type
_entity.pdbx_description
1 polymer ?
#
loop_
_entity_poly.entity_id
_entity_poly.type
_entity_poly.pdbx_seq_one_letter_code
_entity_poly.pdbx_strand_id
1 'polypeptide(L)' 'MLQPVDLRQWVHDNVLTTPEAIELLGISRARLSHMIKNGKIIPVKKLGCVSLFLKSDLEKKKEELIVLREKYQPNR' A
#
# COMPACT_ATOMS: atom_id res chain seq x y z
N MET A 1 -20.92 -7.79 24.40
CA MET A 1 -20.67 -6.33 24.34
C MET A 1 -19.58 -6.12 23.31
N LEU A 2 -19.84 -5.43 22.20
CA LEU A 2 -18.74 -5.01 21.32
C LEU A 2 -17.88 -4.04 22.14
N GLN A 3 -16.60 -4.38 22.32
CA GLN A 3 -15.64 -3.45 22.89
C GLN A 3 -15.66 -2.16 22.04
N PRO A 4 -15.55 -0.97 22.65
CA PRO A 4 -15.42 0.26 21.88
C PRO A 4 -14.16 0.12 21.03
N VAL A 5 -14.33 0.00 19.71
CA VAL A 5 -13.21 -0.03 18.79
C VAL A 5 -12.57 1.34 18.90
N ASP A 6 -11.35 1.40 19.43
CA ASP A 6 -10.56 2.61 19.37
C ASP A 6 -10.21 2.87 17.90
N LEU A 7 -11.00 3.74 17.28
CA LEU A 7 -10.85 4.11 15.88
C LEU A 7 -9.47 4.73 15.61
N ARG A 8 -8.84 5.36 16.61
CA ARG A 8 -7.50 5.95 16.43
C ARG A 8 -6.46 4.85 16.29
N GLN A 9 -6.54 3.83 17.14
CA GLN A 9 -5.67 2.66 17.06
C GLN A 9 -5.91 1.90 15.75
N TRP A 10 -7.17 1.68 15.38
CA TRP A 10 -7.49 1.01 14.13
C TRP A 10 -6.94 1.76 12.90
N VAL A 11 -7.09 3.08 12.85
CA VAL A 11 -6.54 3.91 11.76
C VAL A 11 -5.02 3.82 11.74
N HIS A 12 -4.36 3.91 12.90
CA HIS A 12 -2.91 3.80 13.00
C HIS A 12 -2.39 2.45 12.43
N ASP A 13 -3.09 1.35 12.71
CA ASP A 13 -2.62 0.01 12.32
C ASP A 13 -2.98 -0.39 10.88
N ASN A 14 -4.04 0.23 10.32
CA ASN A 14 -4.59 -0.15 9.02
C ASN A 14 -4.43 0.92 7.93
N VAL A 15 -4.05 2.14 8.27
CA VAL A 15 -3.80 3.21 7.31
C VAL A 15 -2.30 3.48 7.24
N LEU A 16 -1.74 3.29 6.05
CA LEU A 16 -0.34 3.51 5.77
C LEU A 16 -0.13 4.80 5.00
N THR A 17 0.93 5.50 5.34
CA THR A 17 1.44 6.65 4.62
C THR A 17 2.30 6.21 3.43
N THR A 18 2.68 7.16 2.58
CA THR A 18 3.56 6.90 1.43
C THR A 18 4.90 6.24 1.78
N PRO A 19 5.67 6.68 2.79
CA PRO A 19 6.91 5.99 3.18
C PRO A 19 6.65 4.55 3.66
N GLU A 20 5.64 4.33 4.49
CA GLU A 20 5.33 2.97 5.00
C GLU A 20 4.86 2.05 3.86
N ALA A 21 4.09 2.57 2.90
CA ALA A 21 3.69 1.81 1.72
C ALA A 21 4.88 1.40 0.84
N ILE A 22 5.90 2.26 0.73
CA ILE A 22 7.15 1.99 0.01
C ILE A 22 7.91 0.85 0.68
N GLU A 23 8.03 0.90 2.01
CA GLU A 23 8.69 -0.15 2.81
C GLU A 23 7.93 -1.48 2.72
N LEU A 24 6.60 -1.45 2.88
CA LEU A 24 5.77 -2.65 2.82
C LEU A 24 5.86 -3.36 1.47
N LEU A 25 5.82 -2.60 0.37
CA LEU A 25 5.88 -3.11 -1.00
C LEU A 25 7.30 -3.40 -1.48
N GLY A 26 8.33 -2.86 -0.82
CA GLY A 26 9.72 -2.99 -1.24
C GLY A 26 9.95 -2.42 -2.65
N ILE A 27 9.39 -1.25 -2.95
CA ILE A 27 9.50 -0.57 -4.25
C ILE A 27 10.05 0.84 -4.08
N SER A 28 10.58 1.42 -5.16
CA SER A 28 10.98 2.84 -5.13
C SER A 28 9.77 3.78 -5.14
N ARG A 29 9.95 5.00 -4.60
CA ARG A 29 8.94 6.08 -4.62
C ARG A 29 8.45 6.39 -6.04
N ALA A 30 9.36 6.39 -7.02
CA ALA A 30 9.01 6.61 -8.43
C ALA A 30 8.07 5.52 -8.96
N ARG A 31 8.33 4.25 -8.61
CA ARG A 31 7.46 3.13 -8.98
C ARG A 31 6.10 3.22 -8.33
N LEU A 32 6.03 3.59 -7.05
CA LEU A 32 4.76 3.85 -6.37
C LEU A 32 3.97 4.97 -7.07
N SER A 33 4.61 6.09 -7.39
CA SER A 33 3.94 7.18 -8.13
C SER A 33 3.43 6.73 -9.50
N HIS A 34 4.17 5.87 -10.20
CA HIS A 34 3.73 5.33 -11.49
C HIS A 34 2.54 4.39 -11.32
N MET A 35 2.52 3.56 -10.27
CA MET A 35 1.38 2.68 -9.95
C MET A 35 0.12 3.47 -9.61
N ILE A 36 0.25 4.60 -8.88
CA ILE A 36 -0.86 5.50 -8.58
C ILE A 36 -1.39 6.16 -9.86
N LYS A 37 -0.50 6.66 -10.73
CA LYS A 37 -0.89 7.25 -12.03
C LYS A 37 -1.62 6.25 -12.93
N ASN A 38 -1.19 4.99 -12.91
CA ASN A 38 -1.81 3.91 -13.69
C ASN A 38 -3.09 3.34 -13.04
N GLY A 39 -3.57 3.91 -11.92
CA GLY A 39 -4.75 3.44 -11.21
C GLY A 39 -4.60 2.06 -10.56
N LYS A 40 -3.38 1.52 -10.48
CA LYS A 40 -3.10 0.21 -9.89
C LYS A 40 -3.13 0.22 -8.36
N ILE A 41 -2.87 1.38 -7.76
CA ILE A 41 -2.99 1.65 -6.32
C ILE A 41 -3.80 2.93 -6.19
N ILE A 42 -4.89 2.86 -5.43
CA ILE A 42 -5.78 3.99 -5.21
C ILE A 42 -5.54 4.50 -3.78
N PRO A 43 -5.05 5.74 -3.60
CA PRO A 43 -4.95 6.33 -2.28
C PRO A 43 -6.35 6.65 -1.74
N VAL A 44 -6.58 6.38 -0.46
CA VAL A 44 -7.81 6.76 0.26
C VAL A 44 -7.93 8.28 0.32
N LYS A 45 -6.81 8.95 0.57
CA LYS A 45 -6.74 10.40 0.65
C LYS A 45 -5.38 10.88 0.16
N LYS A 46 -5.38 11.97 -0.60
CA LYS A 46 -4.17 12.63 -1.06
C LYS A 46 -4.05 13.99 -0.37
N LEU A 47 -2.97 14.18 0.38
CA LEU A 47 -2.63 15.39 1.11
C LEU A 47 -1.27 15.90 0.60
N GLY A 48 -1.31 16.71 -0.46
CA GLY A 48 -0.11 17.28 -1.09
C GLY A 48 0.90 16.19 -1.49
N CYS A 49 2.01 16.12 -0.75
CA CYS A 49 3.10 15.18 -0.97
C CYS A 49 2.88 13.78 -0.37
N VAL A 50 1.89 13.61 0.53
CA VAL A 50 1.62 12.36 1.22
C VAL A 50 0.26 11.82 0.80
N SER A 51 0.24 10.56 0.41
CA SER A 51 -0.97 9.78 0.18
C SER A 51 -1.15 8.77 1.31
N LEU A 52 -2.40 8.61 1.74
CA LEU A 52 -2.85 7.59 2.69
C LEU A 52 -3.42 6.40 1.93
N PHE A 53 -3.11 5.20 2.38
CA PHE A 53 -3.49 3.93 1.77
C PHE A 53 -4.04 2.99 2.83
N LEU A 54 -4.96 2.11 2.44
CA LEU A 54 -5.34 0.99 3.30
C LEU A 54 -4.26 -0.09 3.21
N LYS A 55 -3.84 -0.60 4.36
CA LYS A 55 -2.90 -1.71 4.48
C LYS A 55 -3.39 -2.93 3.71
N SER A 56 -4.66 -3.28 3.85
CA SER A 56 -5.28 -4.43 3.18
C SER A 56 -5.21 -4.34 1.65
N ASP A 57 -5.36 -3.14 1.08
CA ASP A 57 -5.22 -2.94 -0.38
C ASP A 57 -3.77 -3.11 -0.84
N LEU A 58 -2.80 -2.62 -0.04
CA LEU A 58 -1.39 -2.77 -0.34
C LEU A 58 -0.91 -4.22 -0.20
N GLU A 59 -1.42 -4.96 0.77
CA GLU A 59 -1.11 -6.39 0.95
C GLU A 59 -1.61 -7.23 -0.22
N LYS A 60 -2.87 -7.05 -0.65
CA LYS A 60 -3.38 -7.69 -1.87
C LYS A 60 -2.51 -7.36 -3.08
N LYS A 61 -2.12 -6.09 -3.23
CA LYS A 61 -1.23 -5.68 -4.32
C LYS A 61 0.15 -6.31 -4.23
N LYS A 62 0.67 -6.49 -3.02
CA LYS A 62 1.96 -7.13 -2.77
C LYS A 62 1.95 -8.57 -3.23
N GLU A 63 0.91 -9.33 -2.90
CA GLU A 63 0.74 -10.71 -3.37
C GLU A 63 0.70 -10.79 -4.90
N GLU A 64 -0.12 -9.94 -5.54
CA GLU A 64 -0.16 -9.87 -7.01
C GLU A 64 1.22 -9.56 -7.61
N LEU A 65 1.98 -8.66 -6.97
CA LEU A 65 3.33 -8.32 -7.41
C LEU A 65 4.33 -9.46 -7.22
N ILE A 66 4.19 -10.28 -6.18
CA ILE A 66 5.04 -11.46 -5.95
C ILE A 66 4.78 -12.48 -7.05
N VAL A 67 3.52 -12.83 -7.30
CA VAL A 67 3.13 -13.77 -8.36
C VAL A 67 3.61 -13.29 -9.74
N LEU A 68 3.46 -11.99 -10.02
CA LEU A 68 3.96 -11.41 -11.26
C LEU A 68 5.50 -11.42 -11.35
N ARG A 69 6.21 -11.23 -10.23
CA ARG A 69 7.68 -11.34 -10.19
C ARG A 69 8.12 -12.77 -10.47
N GLU A 70 7.48 -13.77 -9.88
CA GLU A 70 7.77 -15.18 -10.17
C GLU A 70 7.52 -15.51 -11.65
N LYS A 71 6.43 -14.99 -12.22
CA LYS A 71 6.06 -15.24 -13.63
C LYS A 71 6.99 -14.57 -14.64
N TYR A 72 7.40 -13.32 -14.40
CA TYR A 72 8.11 -12.49 -15.39
C TYR A 72 9.60 -12.27 -15.07
N GLN A 73 10.05 -12.61 -13.85
CA GLN A 73 11.44 -12.47 -13.41
C GLN A 73 11.89 -13.71 -12.61
N PRO A 74 11.84 -14.92 -13.19
CA PRO A 74 12.20 -16.15 -12.48
C PRO A 74 13.69 -16.24 -12.07
N ASN A 75 14.57 -15.42 -12.65
CA ASN A 75 16.03 -15.48 -12.46
C ASN A 75 16.62 -14.27 -11.73
N ARG A 76 15.91 -13.68 -10.76
CA ARG A 76 16.43 -12.56 -9.94
C ARG A 76 16.67 -12.95 -8.50
#